data_AF-A0A5E4PLR8-F1
#
_entry.id   AF-A0A5E4PLR8-F1
#
_cell.length_a   1.000
_cell.length_b   1.000
_cell.length_c   1.000
_cell.angle_alpha   90.00
_cell.angle_beta   90.00
_cell.angle_gamma   90.00
#
_symmetry.space_group_name_H-M   'P 1'
#
loop_
_entity.id
_entity.type
_entity.pdbx_description
1 polymer ?
#
loop_
_entity_poly.entity_id
_entity_poly.type
_entity_poly.pdbx_seq_one_letter_code
_entity_poly.pdbx_strand_id
1 'polypeptide(L)'
;MIKIWRLLSSGTPQSITFEQLLAENPAEYPGHRRIIVAKCFMSVIKLKHYGFIEISKVPGTTHIQNISLGPRMIAQFAANSTV
;
A
#
# COMPACT_ATOMS: atom_id res chain seq x y z
N MET A 1 -0.97 -8.19 -3.11
CA MET A 1 -1.25 -8.35 -1.66
C MET A 1 0.04 -8.57 -0.86
N ILE A 2 0.88 -9.56 -1.18
CA ILE A 2 2.04 -9.95 -0.35
C ILE A 2 3.04 -8.81 -0.04
N LYS A 3 3.30 -7.88 -0.99
CA LYS A 3 4.32 -6.81 -0.79
C LYS A 3 3.89 -5.69 0.15
N ILE A 4 2.70 -5.10 -0.07
CA ILE A 4 2.13 -4.09 0.83
C ILE A 4 1.97 -4.69 2.23
N TRP A 5 1.55 -5.95 2.29
CA TRP A 5 1.46 -6.69 3.54
C TRP A 5 2.83 -6.84 4.21
N ARG A 6 3.87 -7.30 3.50
CA ARG A 6 5.24 -7.41 4.05
C ARG A 6 5.74 -6.07 4.61
N LEU A 7 5.54 -4.98 3.87
CA LEU A 7 5.96 -3.64 4.27
C LEU A 7 5.20 -3.10 5.49
N LEU A 8 3.91 -3.40 5.61
CA LEU A 8 3.09 -2.97 6.75
C LEU A 8 3.22 -3.91 7.97
N SER A 9 3.66 -5.16 7.78
CA SER A 9 3.84 -6.16 8.83
C SER A 9 5.26 -6.20 9.41
N SER A 10 6.27 -5.69 8.70
CA SER A 10 7.66 -5.72 9.16
C SER A 10 7.95 -4.59 10.14
N GLY A 11 7.83 -4.88 11.43
CA GLY A 11 8.58 -4.21 12.49
C GLY A 11 8.17 -2.80 12.91
N THR A 12 7.71 -1.91 12.02
CA THR A 12 7.15 -0.56 12.30
C THR A 12 7.16 0.30 11.02
N PRO A 13 6.27 0.05 10.06
CA PRO A 13 5.57 1.20 9.49
C PRO A 13 4.07 1.04 9.66
N GLN A 14 3.46 1.85 10.54
CA GLN A 14 2.01 2.04 10.56
C GLN A 14 1.49 2.63 9.23
N SER A 15 2.39 3.18 8.41
CA SER A 15 2.08 3.66 7.08
C SER A 15 3.31 3.66 6.16
N ILE A 16 3.08 3.49 4.86
CA ILE A 16 4.08 3.63 3.79
C ILE A 16 3.66 4.67 2.76
N THR A 17 4.63 5.36 2.18
CA THR A 17 4.40 6.29 1.05
C THR A 17 4.24 5.53 -0.27
N PHE A 18 3.66 6.19 -1.28
CA PHE A 18 3.52 5.57 -2.60
C PHE A 18 4.88 5.39 -3.29
N GLU A 19 5.83 6.28 -3.02
CA GLU A 19 7.20 6.27 -3.53
C GLU A 19 7.98 5.08 -2.99
N GLN A 20 7.86 4.79 -1.68
CA GLN A 20 8.45 3.59 -1.07
C GLN A 20 7.87 2.30 -1.70
N LEU A 21 6.57 2.29 -1.98
CA LEU A 21 5.94 1.16 -2.66
C LEU A 21 6.49 0.95 -4.08
N LEU A 22 6.85 2.03 -4.77
CA LEU A 22 7.47 1.97 -6.09
C LEU A 22 8.94 1.52 -6.04
N ALA A 23 9.71 1.99 -5.07
CA ALA A 23 11.12 1.63 -4.89
C ALA A 23 11.32 0.12 -4.61
N GLU A 24 10.36 -0.50 -3.93
CA GLU A 24 10.29 -1.96 -3.67
C GLU A 24 9.88 -2.82 -4.90
N ASN A 25 9.86 -2.23 -6.10
CA ASN A 25 9.70 -2.94 -7.37
C ASN A 25 11.01 -2.87 -8.17
N PRO A 26 12.00 -3.75 -7.89
CA PRO A 26 13.33 -3.69 -8.49
C PRO A 26 13.37 -4.15 -9.95
N ALA A 27 12.24 -4.59 -10.51
CA ALA A 27 12.14 -4.97 -11.92
C ALA A 27 11.92 -3.73 -12.79
N GLU A 28 12.86 -2.79 -12.72
CA GLU A 28 12.91 -1.65 -13.63
C GLU A 28 13.29 -2.16 -15.02
N TYR A 29 12.28 -2.35 -15.88
CA TYR A 29 12.52 -2.28 -17.32
C TYR A 29 12.63 -0.79 -17.68
N PRO A 30 13.82 -0.30 -18.11
CA PRO A 30 13.96 1.10 -18.50
C PRO A 30 12.89 1.48 -19.54
N GLY A 31 12.24 2.62 -19.33
CA GLY A 31 11.14 3.13 -20.16
C GLY A 31 9.71 2.76 -19.72
N HIS A 32 9.52 1.76 -18.83
CA HIS A 32 8.17 1.29 -18.44
C HIS A 32 7.64 1.86 -17.11
N ARG A 33 8.37 2.80 -16.51
CA ARG A 33 8.05 3.39 -15.20
C ARG A 33 6.60 3.90 -15.10
N ARG A 34 6.08 4.55 -16.14
CA ARG A 34 4.69 5.08 -16.17
C ARG A 34 3.64 3.97 -16.09
N ILE A 35 3.86 2.86 -16.80
CA ILE A 35 2.94 1.72 -16.81
C ILE A 35 2.96 1.00 -15.45
N ILE A 36 4.13 0.84 -14.86
CA ILE A 36 4.30 0.24 -13.53
C ILE A 36 3.58 1.10 -12.48
N VAL A 37 3.79 2.42 -12.52
CA VAL A 37 3.11 3.38 -11.64
C VAL A 37 1.59 3.25 -11.76
N ALA A 38 1.05 3.20 -12.99
CA ALA A 38 -0.39 3.04 -13.21
C ALA A 38 -0.94 1.71 -12.64
N LYS A 39 -0.21 0.61 -12.82
CA LYS A 39 -0.57 -0.71 -12.26
C LYS A 39 -0.55 -0.72 -10.73
N CYS A 40 0.47 -0.10 -10.13
CA CYS A 40 0.56 0.07 -8.67
C CYS A 40 -0.60 0.91 -8.15
N PHE A 41 -0.89 2.04 -8.80
CA PHE A 41 -2.00 2.92 -8.43
C PHE A 41 -3.34 2.21 -8.50
N MET A 42 -3.58 1.43 -9.56
CA MET A 42 -4.81 0.64 -9.68
C MET A 42 -4.95 -0.43 -8.59
N SER A 43 -3.83 -1.06 -8.22
CA SER A 43 -3.82 -2.03 -7.12
C SER A 43 -4.15 -1.36 -5.78
N VAL A 44 -3.58 -0.17 -5.54
CA VAL A 44 -3.87 0.65 -4.35
C VAL A 44 -5.35 1.05 -4.29
N ILE A 45 -5.95 1.50 -5.40
CA ILE A 45 -7.39 1.82 -5.45
C ILE A 45 -8.25 0.60 -5.10
N LYS A 46 -7.96 -0.56 -5.69
CA LYS A 46 -8.71 -1.80 -5.40
C LYS A 46 -8.61 -2.18 -3.93
N LEU A 47 -7.41 -2.12 -3.35
CA LEU A 47 -7.21 -2.46 -1.94
C LEU A 47 -7.94 -1.51 -0.99
N LYS A 48 -7.97 -0.21 -1.31
CA LYS A 48 -8.77 0.77 -0.58
C LYS A 48 -10.26 0.45 -0.68
N HIS A 49 -10.75 0.19 -1.89
CA HIS A 49 -12.16 -0.12 -2.12
C HIS A 49 -12.65 -1.33 -1.32
N TYR A 50 -11.81 -2.36 -1.17
CA TYR A 50 -12.13 -3.56 -0.39
C TYR A 50 -11.83 -3.42 1.13
N GLY A 51 -11.38 -2.25 1.59
CA GLY A 51 -11.13 -1.97 3.02
C GLY A 51 -9.85 -2.60 3.59
N PHE A 52 -8.93 -3.07 2.73
CA PHE A 52 -7.65 -3.65 3.17
C PHE A 52 -6.62 -2.59 3.55
N ILE A 53 -6.69 -1.40 2.95
CA ILE A 53 -5.81 -0.27 3.24
C ILE A 53 -6.61 1.02 3.39
N GLU A 54 -6.05 1.96 4.12
CA GLU A 54 -6.48 3.35 4.14
C GLU A 54 -5.46 4.24 3.43
N ILE A 55 -5.93 5.35 2.89
CA ILE A 55 -5.11 6.31 2.14
C ILE A 55 -5.42 7.70 2.64
N SER A 56 -4.39 8.38 3.15
CA SER A 56 -4.43 9.82 3.39
C SER A 56 -3.77 10.56 2.22
N LYS A 57 -4.29 11.75 1.93
CA LYS A 57 -3.85 12.61 0.84
C LYS A 57 -3.44 13.95 1.41
N VAL A 58 -2.51 14.62 0.74
CA VAL A 58 -2.21 16.01 1.06
C VAL A 58 -3.45 16.86 0.69
N PRO A 59 -4.01 17.65 1.62
CA PRO A 59 -5.18 18.48 1.38
C PRO A 59 -5.01 19.35 0.13
N GLY A 60 -6.06 19.45 -0.70
CA GLY A 60 -6.01 20.24 -1.94
C GLY A 60 -5.21 19.60 -3.09
N THR A 61 -4.67 18.39 -2.92
CA THR A 61 -3.94 17.68 -3.98
C THR A 61 -4.48 16.28 -4.21
N THR A 62 -4.07 15.67 -5.33
CA THR A 62 -4.28 14.25 -5.60
C THR A 62 -3.15 13.37 -5.09
N HIS A 63 -2.13 13.95 -4.43
CA HIS A 63 -0.98 13.22 -3.93
C HIS A 63 -1.35 12.34 -2.73
N ILE A 64 -1.00 11.06 -2.84
CA ILE A 64 -1.10 10.10 -1.75
C ILE A 64 0.04 10.38 -0.79
N GLN A 65 -0.30 10.75 0.44
CA GLN A 65 0.69 11.02 1.48
C GLN A 65 1.13 9.72 2.15
N ASN A 66 0.16 8.93 2.59
CA ASN A 66 0.39 7.78 3.45
C ASN A 66 -0.66 6.69 3.16
N ILE A 67 -0.19 5.45 3.07
CA ILE A 67 -1.00 4.23 2.93
C ILE A 67 -0.85 3.42 4.23
N SER A 68 -1.95 3.13 4.92
CA SER A 68 -1.97 2.42 6.21
C SER A 68 -2.87 1.18 6.14
N LEU A 69 -2.85 0.36 7.19
CA LEU A 69 -3.73 -0.81 7.30
C LEU A 69 -5.19 -0.35 7.42
N GLY A 70 -6.06 -0.97 6.61
CA GLY A 70 -7.50 -0.77 6.71
C GLY A 70 -8.15 -1.72 7.72
N PRO A 71 -9.40 -1.45 8.10
CA PRO A 71 -10.12 -2.19 9.15
C PRO A 71 -10.21 -3.69 8.87
N ARG A 72 -10.30 -4.09 7.60
CA ARG A 72 -10.38 -5.51 7.21
C ARG A 72 -9.08 -6.25 7.47
N MET A 73 -7.94 -5.61 7.25
CA MET A 73 -6.64 -6.22 7.58
C MET A 73 -6.40 -6.22 9.08
N ILE A 74 -6.76 -5.14 9.79
CA ILE A 74 -6.66 -5.08 11.25
C ILE A 74 -7.46 -6.22 11.90
N ALA A 75 -8.69 -6.45 11.45
CA ALA A 75 -9.51 -7.56 11.92
C ALA A 75 -8.87 -8.94 11.64
N GLN A 76 -8.21 -9.10 10.49
CA GLN A 76 -7.51 -10.33 10.14
C GLN A 76 -6.25 -10.56 10.99
N PHE A 77 -5.55 -9.49 11.40
CA PHE A 77 -4.45 -9.59 12.36
C PHE A 77 -4.95 -9.99 13.74
N ALA A 78 -6.01 -9.34 14.24
CA ALA A 78 -6.58 -9.65 15.55
C ALA A 78 -7.04 -11.12 15.66
N ALA A 79 -7.62 -11.67 14.59
CA ALA A 79 -8.05 -13.06 14.53
C ALA A 79 -6.89 -14.08 14.50
N ASN A 80 -5.70 -13.69 14.02
CA ASN A 80 -4.53 -14.55 13.90
C ASN A 80 -3.57 -14.47 15.10
N SER A 81 -3.78 -13.52 16.03
CA SER A 81 -2.97 -13.37 17.25
C SER A 81 -3.57 -14.08 18.48
N THR A 82 -4.72 -14.75 18.32
CA THR A 82 -5.44 -15.48 19.38
C THR A 82 -5.27 -17.01 19.28
N VAL A 83 -4.25 -17.49 18.55
CA VAL A 83 -3.92 -18.94 18.43
C VAL A 83 -2.51 -19.17 18.91
#